data_AF-A0A7S3NE91-F1
#
_entry.id   AF-A0A7S3NE91-F1
#
_cell.length_a   1.000
_cell.length_b   1.000
_cell.length_c   1.000
_cell.angle_alpha   90.00
_cell.angle_beta   90.00
_cell.angle_gamma   90.00
#
_symmetry.space_group_name_H-M   'P 1'
#
loop_
_entity.id
_entity.type
_entity.pdbx_description
1 polymer ?
#
loop_
_entity_poly.entity_id
_entity_poly.type
_entity_poly.pdbx_seq_one_letter_code
_entity_poly.pdbx_strand_id
1 'polypeptide(L)'
;LFFRLLLSVYFKEIQVIGLENIPKEGPIIFVGNHANQYIDPLCIVAYAGHHISFMVAASTYRQKLMGFFCKLFGAIPVERPQDIAQEGKGTVEICEGGI
;
A
#
# COMPACT_ATOMS: atom_id res chain seq x y z
N LEU A 1 10.11 1.40 17.03
CA LEU A 1 11.35 2.20 17.15
C LEU A 1 12.09 2.30 15.82
N PHE A 2 12.49 1.18 15.22
CA PHE A 2 13.24 1.13 13.94
C PHE A 2 12.65 2.01 12.81
N PHE A 3 11.36 1.85 12.49
CA PHE A 3 10.75 2.63 11.40
C PHE A 3 10.66 4.13 11.68
N ARG A 4 10.50 4.54 12.95
CA ARG A 4 10.55 5.97 13.32
C ARG A 4 11.93 6.57 13.07
N LEU A 5 13.01 5.80 13.30
CA LEU A 5 14.37 6.23 12.98
C LEU A 5 14.53 6.44 11.47
N LEU A 6 14.10 5.48 10.64
CA LEU A 6 14.17 5.61 9.18
C LEU A 6 13.40 6.84 8.69
N LEU A 7 12.20 7.07 9.23
CA LEU A 7 11.41 8.23 8.87
C LEU A 7 12.06 9.54 9.33
N SER A 8 12.78 9.57 10.46
CA SER A 8 13.50 10.77 10.91
C SER A 8 14.70 11.15 10.04
N VAL A 9 15.22 10.20 9.23
CA VAL A 9 16.23 10.50 8.21
C VAL A 9 15.58 11.07 6.95
N TYR A 10 14.37 10.63 6.62
CA TYR A 10 13.65 11.05 5.41
C TYR A 10 12.93 12.40 5.60
N PHE A 11 12.25 12.58 6.74
CA PHE A 11 11.51 13.80 7.08
C PHE A 11 12.25 14.60 8.13
N LYS A 12 12.30 15.93 7.94
CA LYS A 12 12.80 16.85 8.96
C LYS A 12 11.94 16.85 10.22
N GLU A 13 10.63 16.77 10.05
CA GLU A 13 9.65 16.78 11.13
C GLU A 13 8.43 15.94 10.74
N ILE A 14 7.86 15.22 11.71
CA ILE A 14 6.66 14.42 11.53
C ILE A 14 5.67 14.82 12.61
N GLN A 15 4.51 15.31 12.19
CA GLN A 15 3.38 15.57 13.07
C GLN A 15 2.30 14.54 12.78
N VAL A 16 1.80 13.89 13.84
CA VAL A 16 0.72 12.90 13.74
C VAL A 16 -0.47 13.44 14.51
N ILE A 17 -1.58 13.63 13.81
CA ILE A 17 -2.78 14.27 14.34
C ILE A 17 -3.89 13.22 14.38
N GLY A 18 -4.70 13.22 15.45
CA GLY A 18 -5.88 12.35 15.55
C GLY A 18 -5.58 10.90 15.91
N LEU A 19 -4.45 10.60 16.59
CA LEU A 19 -4.12 9.25 17.06
C LEU A 19 -5.17 8.70 18.04
N GLU A 20 -5.79 9.58 18.80
CA GLU A 20 -6.88 9.29 19.72
C GLU A 20 -8.13 8.74 19.03
N ASN A 21 -8.27 8.94 17.71
CA ASN A 21 -9.40 8.42 16.94
C ASN A 21 -9.21 6.95 16.54
N ILE A 22 -8.01 6.39 16.71
CA ILE A 22 -7.74 4.99 16.39
C ILE A 22 -8.29 4.11 17.53
N PRO A 23 -9.27 3.22 17.28
CA PRO A 23 -9.74 2.27 18.28
C PRO A 23 -8.57 1.46 18.83
N LYS A 24 -8.51 1.22 20.15
CA LYS A 24 -7.40 0.48 20.77
C LYS A 24 -7.48 -1.04 20.55
N GLU A 25 -8.66 -1.54 20.24
CA GLU A 25 -8.97 -2.96 20.15
C GLU A 25 -9.92 -3.22 18.98
N GLY A 26 -9.87 -4.42 18.44
CA GLY A 26 -10.72 -4.87 17.32
C GLY A 26 -10.11 -4.64 15.94
N PRO A 27 -10.78 -5.11 14.88
CA PRO A 27 -10.31 -4.99 13.51
C PRO A 27 -10.45 -3.56 12.99
N ILE A 28 -9.43 -3.06 12.27
CA ILE A 28 -9.39 -1.72 11.69
C ILE A 28 -8.95 -1.80 10.23
N ILE A 29 -9.60 -1.02 9.37
CA ILE A 29 -9.15 -0.78 7.99
C ILE A 29 -8.65 0.66 7.91
N PHE A 30 -7.35 0.82 7.67
CA PHE A 30 -6.77 2.13 7.37
C PHE A 30 -6.88 2.41 5.88
N VAL A 31 -7.43 3.58 5.53
CA VAL A 31 -7.55 4.06 4.15
C VAL A 31 -6.95 5.46 4.09
N GLY A 32 -6.10 5.70 3.10
CA GLY A 32 -5.43 6.98 2.92
C GLY A 32 -5.07 7.23 1.46
N ASN A 33 -4.68 8.46 1.17
CA ASN A 33 -4.06 8.82 -0.09
C ASN A 33 -2.70 8.12 -0.24
N HIS A 34 -2.28 7.87 -1.48
CA HIS A 34 -1.01 7.20 -1.78
C HIS A 34 -0.09 8.11 -2.58
N ALA A 35 0.90 8.70 -1.90
CA ALA A 35 1.87 9.61 -2.50
C ALA A 35 3.22 8.91 -2.75
N ASN A 36 3.59 7.94 -1.91
CA ASN A 36 4.85 7.22 -2.02
C ASN A 36 4.72 5.75 -1.62
N GLN A 37 5.06 4.86 -2.56
CA GLN A 37 5.00 3.40 -2.42
C GLN A 37 5.71 2.86 -1.16
N TYR A 38 6.77 3.51 -0.67
CA TYR A 38 7.60 3.01 0.44
C TYR A 38 7.43 3.80 1.73
N ILE A 39 7.23 5.11 1.65
CA ILE A 39 7.16 5.96 2.84
C ILE A 39 5.79 5.87 3.51
N ASP A 40 4.72 5.80 2.72
CA ASP A 40 3.35 5.72 3.22
C ASP A 40 3.15 4.53 4.18
N PRO A 41 3.52 3.28 3.83
CA PRO A 41 3.39 2.16 4.77
C PRO A 41 4.28 2.31 6.00
N LEU A 42 5.47 2.91 5.90
CA LEU A 42 6.34 3.16 7.04
C LEU A 42 5.70 4.09 8.07
N CYS A 43 5.04 5.16 7.61
CA CYS A 43 4.31 6.08 8.48
C CYS A 43 3.21 5.34 9.25
N ILE A 44 2.41 4.52 8.58
CA ILE A 44 1.33 3.77 9.24
C ILE A 44 1.89 2.78 10.26
N VAL A 45 2.88 1.95 9.89
CA VAL A 45 3.49 0.97 10.81
C VAL A 45 4.16 1.65 12.00
N ALA A 46 4.77 2.82 11.81
CA ALA A 46 5.47 3.53 12.86
C ALA A 46 4.56 4.17 13.92
N TYR A 47 3.33 4.53 13.56
CA TYR A 47 2.46 5.37 14.40
C TYR A 47 1.06 4.81 14.69
N ALA A 48 0.54 3.86 13.90
CA ALA A 48 -0.83 3.35 14.05
C ALA A 48 -1.10 2.57 15.36
N GLY A 49 -0.04 2.09 16.03
CA GLY A 49 -0.18 1.35 17.29
C GLY A 49 -0.81 -0.05 17.17
N HIS A 50 -0.95 -0.55 15.94
CA HIS A 50 -1.53 -1.86 15.63
C HIS A 50 -0.56 -2.71 14.82
N HIS A 51 -0.77 -4.03 14.82
CA HIS A 51 -0.17 -4.89 13.79
C HIS A 51 -0.86 -4.61 12.46
N ILE A 52 -0.09 -4.19 11.46
CA ILE A 52 -0.61 -3.76 10.16
C ILE A 52 -0.22 -4.77 9.08
N SER A 53 -1.22 -5.20 8.31
CA SER A 53 -1.04 -5.92 7.04
C SER A 53 -1.48 -5.03 5.89
N PHE A 54 -0.66 -4.94 4.84
CA PHE A 54 -0.98 -4.16 3.64
C PHE A 54 -1.50 -5.05 2.53
N MET A 55 -2.41 -4.52 1.71
CA MET A 55 -2.72 -5.11 0.41
C MET A 55 -1.61 -4.77 -0.58
N VAL A 56 -1.18 -5.75 -1.36
CA VAL A 56 -0.15 -5.58 -2.38
C VAL A 56 -0.57 -6.28 -3.66
N ALA A 57 -0.15 -5.76 -4.81
CA ALA A 57 -0.33 -6.45 -6.09
C ALA A 57 0.29 -7.85 -6.03
N ALA A 58 -0.46 -8.87 -6.44
CA ALA A 58 0.03 -10.24 -6.46
C ALA A 58 1.25 -10.41 -7.38
N SER A 59 1.35 -9.59 -8.45
CA SER A 59 2.53 -9.50 -9.31
C SER A 59 3.79 -9.10 -8.51
N THR A 60 3.71 -8.09 -7.63
CA THR A 60 4.81 -7.69 -6.72
C THR A 60 5.10 -8.79 -5.69
N TYR A 61 4.06 -9.42 -5.15
CA TYR A 61 4.21 -10.50 -4.16
C TYR A 61 4.97 -11.72 -4.71
N ARG A 62 4.89 -11.96 -6.03
CA ARG A 62 5.63 -13.03 -6.72
C ARG A 62 7.11 -12.71 -6.98
N GLN A 63 7.54 -11.45 -6.87
CA GLN A 63 8.93 -11.07 -7.09
C GLN A 63 9.83 -11.62 -5.97
N LYS A 64 11.06 -12.04 -6.29
CA LYS A 64 11.94 -12.69 -5.30
C LYS A 64 12.24 -11.82 -4.09
N LEU A 65 12.70 -10.58 -4.33
CA LEU A 65 13.12 -9.69 -3.25
C LEU A 65 11.91 -9.01 -2.60
N MET A 66 11.06 -8.35 -3.38
CA MET A 66 9.89 -7.65 -2.83
C MET A 66 8.88 -8.62 -2.21
N GLY A 67 8.64 -9.77 -2.85
CA GLY A 67 7.78 -10.81 -2.31
C GLY A 67 8.29 -11.42 -1.00
N PHE A 68 9.61 -11.52 -0.80
CA PHE A 68 10.17 -11.93 0.50
C PHE A 68 9.79 -10.94 1.60
N PHE A 69 9.97 -9.63 1.37
CA PHE A 69 9.56 -8.61 2.33
C PHE A 69 8.05 -8.58 2.54
N CYS A 70 7.25 -8.67 1.47
CA CYS A 70 5.79 -8.75 1.58
C CYS A 70 5.34 -9.91 2.48
N LYS A 71 5.95 -11.09 2.34
CA LYS A 71 5.68 -12.25 3.21
C LYS A 71 6.09 -11.99 4.66
N LEU A 72 7.27 -11.41 4.86
CA LEU A 72 7.79 -11.08 6.19
C LEU A 72 6.87 -10.10 6.95
N PHE A 73 6.29 -9.14 6.23
CA PHE A 73 5.35 -8.16 6.78
C PHE A 73 3.89 -8.62 6.77
N GLY A 74 3.59 -9.88 6.42
CA GLY A 74 2.23 -10.40 6.42
C GLY A 74 1.29 -9.68 5.46
N ALA A 75 1.80 -9.22 4.31
CA ALA A 75 1.00 -8.54 3.29
C ALA A 75 0.03 -9.50 2.58
N ILE A 76 -1.11 -8.97 2.17
CA ILE A 76 -2.21 -9.68 1.52
C ILE A 76 -2.10 -9.45 0.00
N PRO A 77 -1.77 -10.48 -0.80
CA PRO A 77 -1.69 -10.33 -2.24
C PRO A 77 -3.08 -10.22 -2.88
N VAL A 78 -3.22 -9.32 -3.86
CA VAL A 78 -4.46 -9.12 -4.63
C VAL A 78 -4.14 -9.21 -6.11
N GLU A 79 -4.82 -10.12 -6.81
CA GLU A 79 -4.76 -10.17 -8.28
C GLU A 79 -5.55 -9.00 -8.86
N ARG A 80 -4.92 -8.25 -9.76
CA ARG A 80 -5.58 -7.14 -10.44
C ARG A 80 -5.76 -7.52 -11.91
N PRO A 81 -6.92 -7.24 -12.54
CA PRO A 81 -7.16 -7.60 -13.94
C PRO A 81 -6.06 -7.11 -14.89
N GLN A 82 -5.51 -5.92 -14.67
CA GLN A 82 -4.40 -5.37 -15.44
C GLN A 82 -3.08 -6.14 -15.30
N ASP A 83 -2.85 -6.86 -14.19
CA ASP A 83 -1.62 -7.65 -13.97
C ASP A 83 -1.65 -8.98 -14.74
N ILE A 84 -2.84 -9.45 -15.13
CA ILE A 84 -3.06 -10.71 -15.85
C ILE A 84 -3.63 -10.49 -17.26
N ALA A 85 -3.77 -9.23 -17.67
CA ALA A 85 -4.25 -8.87 -18.98
C ALA A 85 -3.30 -9.43 -20.05
N GLN A 86 -3.89 -9.97 -21.11
CA GLN A 86 -3.16 -10.47 -22.27
C GLN A 86 -3.51 -9.60 -23.47
N GLU A 87 -2.55 -9.41 -24.36
CA GLU A 87 -2.78 -8.67 -25.60
C GLU A 87 -3.81 -9.41 -26.46
N GLY A 88 -4.92 -8.74 -26.75
CA GLY A 88 -5.91 -9.18 -27.73
C GLY A 88 -5.63 -8.55 -29.10
N LYS A 89 -5.97 -9.26 -30.18
CA LYS A 89 -6.01 -8.68 -31.53
C LYS A 89 -7.44 -8.22 -31.84
N GLY A 90 -7.60 -6.95 -32.20
CA GLY A 90 -8.89 -6.36 -32.55
C GLY A 90 -8.74 -4.92 -33.05
N THR A 91 -9.85 -4.33 -33.48
CA THR A 91 -9.92 -2.93 -33.92
C THR A 91 -10.56 -2.09 -32.81
N VAL A 92 -9.93 -0.97 -32.46
CA VAL A 92 -10.53 0.04 -31.57
C VAL A 92 -11.13 1.13 -32.45
N GLU A 93 -12.44 1.33 -32.36
CA GLU A 93 -13.14 2.41 -33.04
C GLU A 93 -13.51 3.50 -32.02
N ILE A 94 -13.11 4.74 -32.31
CA ILE A 94 -13.56 5.89 -31.53
C ILE A 94 -14.96 6.23 -32.05
N CYS A 95 -15.98 6.05 -31.22
CA CYS A 95 -17.32 6.53 -31.55
C CYS A 95 -17.36 8.06 -31.38
N GLU A 96 -17.53 8.81 -32.47
CA GLU A 96 -17.86 10.23 -32.38
C GLU A 96 -19.32 10.37 -31.89
N GLY A 97 -19.51 10.75 -30.62
CA GLY A 97 -20.84 11.05 -30.06
C GLY A 97 -21.16 10.54 -28.64
N GLY A 98 -20.19 10.36 -27.75
CA GLY A 98 -20.45 10.00 -26.34
C GLY A 98 -20.26 11.17 -25.38
N ILE A 99 -21.38 11.65 -24.80
CA ILE A 99 -21.59 12.59 -23.66
C ILE A 99 -20.58 13.71 -23.46
#